data_AF-A0A383UYA3-F1
#
_entry.id   AF-A0A383UYA3-F1
#
_cell.length_a   1.000
_cell.length_b   1.000
_cell.length_c   1.000
_cell.angle_alpha   90.00
_cell.angle_beta   90.00
_cell.angle_gamma   90.00
#
_symmetry.space_group_name_H-M   'P 1'
#
loop_
_entity.id
_entity.type
_entity.pdbx_description
1 polymer ?
#
loop_
_entity_poly.entity_id
_entity_poly.type
_entity_poly.pdbx_seq_one_letter_code
_entity_poly.pdbx_strand_id
1 'polypeptide(L)'
;MGLLASLFRWLQLKRYQYEVTFSLYMLTPTEKFIFNSFLFLFFSMIIIAATLYLPHHLAFVTNRASFYYNGPEITKATVQSLVESSDLT
;
A
#
# COMPACT_ATOMS: atom_id res chain seq x y z
N MET A 1 -9.18 -3.25 -22.20
CA MET A 1 -7.81 -3.65 -22.61
C MET A 1 -6.96 -2.40 -22.91
N GLY A 2 -6.59 -1.59 -21.91
CA GLY A 2 -5.93 -0.29 -22.20
C GLY A 2 -5.08 0.32 -21.09
N LEU A 3 -5.26 -0.11 -19.83
CA LEU A 3 -4.48 0.43 -18.70
C LEU A 3 -2.99 0.09 -18.82
N LEU A 4 -2.66 -1.16 -19.15
CA LEU A 4 -1.27 -1.57 -19.40
C LEU A 4 -0.62 -0.75 -20.53
N ALA A 5 -1.31 -0.57 -21.65
CA ALA A 5 -0.78 0.20 -22.79
C ALA A 5 -0.55 1.69 -22.43
N SER A 6 -1.45 2.28 -21.65
CA SER A 6 -1.30 3.67 -21.18
C SER A 6 -0.15 3.81 -20.18
N LEU A 7 0.03 2.84 -19.28
CA LEU A 7 1.14 2.81 -18.34
C LEU A 7 2.48 2.63 -19.05
N PHE A 8 2.57 1.73 -20.04
CA PHE A 8 3.78 1.55 -20.85
C PHE A 8 4.14 2.82 -21.62
N ARG A 9 3.16 3.51 -22.21
CA ARG A 9 3.39 4.79 -22.90
C ARG A 9 3.86 5.89 -21.95
N TRP A 10 3.32 5.94 -20.74
CA TRP A 10 3.78 6.85 -19.69
C TRP A 10 5.21 6.52 -19.22
N LEU A 11 5.53 5.23 -19.05
CA LEU A 11 6.87 4.74 -18.73
C LEU A 11 7.89 5.09 -19.82
N GLN A 12 7.49 4.98 -21.09
CA GLN A 12 8.32 5.38 -22.23
C GLN A 12 8.64 6.88 -22.22
N LEU A 13 7.64 7.72 -21.93
CA LEU A 13 7.84 9.17 -21.82
C LEU A 13 8.77 9.53 -20.65
N LYS A 14 8.68 8.81 -19.52
CA LYS A 14 9.61 8.96 -18.40
C LYS A 14 11.03 8.50 -18.73
N ARG A 15 11.18 7.50 -19.60
CA ARG A 15 12.48 7.02 -20.08
C ARG A 15 13.25 8.10 -20.84
N TYR A 16 12.58 8.86 -21.71
CA TYR A 16 13.22 9.97 -22.47
C TYR A 16 13.79 11.06 -21.56
N GLN A 17 13.08 11.40 -20.49
CA GLN A 17 13.54 12.40 -19.54
C GLN A 17 14.70 11.88 -18.66
N TYR A 18 14.72 10.56 -18.43
CA TYR A 18 15.84 9.87 -17.78
C TYR A 18 17.14 9.99 -18.57
N GLU A 19 17.08 10.07 -19.90
CA GLU A 19 18.28 10.26 -20.74
C GLU A 19 18.87 11.67 -20.62
N VAL A 20 18.02 12.68 -20.43
CA VAL A 20 18.39 14.09 -20.54
C VAL A 20 18.78 14.73 -19.20
N THR A 21 18.27 14.25 -18.07
CA THR A 21 18.48 14.91 -16.75
C THR A 21 19.22 14.06 -15.72
N PHE A 22 19.38 12.76 -15.95
CA PHE A 22 19.97 11.86 -14.98
C PHE A 22 21.45 11.61 -15.31
N SER A 23 22.35 11.92 -14.37
CA SER A 23 23.81 11.72 -14.54
C SER A 23 24.20 10.26 -14.84
N LEU A 24 23.31 9.28 -14.62
CA LEU A 24 23.51 7.87 -15.03
C LEU A 24 23.64 7.71 -16.55
N TYR A 25 23.24 8.68 -17.38
CA TYR A 25 23.39 8.51 -18.82
C TYR A 25 24.84 8.53 -19.31
N MET A 26 25.76 9.05 -18.49
CA MET A 26 27.20 9.06 -18.76
C MET A 26 27.91 7.76 -18.36
N LEU A 27 27.27 6.90 -17.56
CA LEU A 27 27.82 5.56 -17.29
C LEU A 27 27.73 4.70 -18.55
N THR A 28 28.70 3.81 -18.70
CA THR A 28 28.84 2.89 -19.83
C THR A 28 27.54 2.10 -20.00
N PRO A 29 27.05 1.82 -21.23
CA PRO A 29 25.76 1.14 -21.45
C PRO A 29 25.61 -0.19 -20.67
N THR A 30 26.71 -0.86 -20.36
CA THR A 30 26.76 -2.05 -19.50
C THR A 30 26.39 -1.77 -18.04
N GLU A 31 26.82 -0.64 -17.48
CA GLU A 31 26.56 -0.26 -16.09
C GLU A 31 25.09 0.13 -15.86
N LYS A 32 24.46 0.75 -16.87
CA LYS A 32 23.01 1.05 -16.86
C LYS A 32 22.17 -0.22 -16.68
N PHE A 33 22.56 -1.31 -17.32
CA PHE A 33 21.86 -2.59 -17.22
C PHE A 33 21.96 -3.20 -15.82
N ILE A 34 23.14 -3.13 -15.21
CA ILE A 34 23.39 -3.64 -13.86
C ILE A 34 22.57 -2.85 -12.84
N PHE A 35 22.56 -1.51 -12.94
CA PHE A 35 21.79 -0.66 -12.03
C PHE A 35 20.28 -0.88 -12.16
N ASN A 36 19.75 -0.94 -13.38
CA ASN A 36 18.32 -1.20 -13.60
C ASN A 36 17.90 -2.59 -13.10
N SER A 37 18.77 -3.60 -13.25
CA SER A 37 18.54 -4.94 -12.70
C SER A 37 18.54 -4.94 -11.17
N PHE A 38 19.47 -4.23 -10.55
CA PHE A 38 19.51 -4.07 -9.09
C PHE A 38 18.26 -3.34 -8.57
N LEU A 39 17.84 -2.28 -9.24
CA LEU A 39 16.67 -1.49 -8.87
C LEU A 39 15.38 -2.31 -9.04
N PHE A 40 15.28 -3.09 -10.12
CA PHE A 40 14.18 -4.04 -10.32
C PHE A 40 14.15 -5.11 -9.22
N LEU A 41 15.31 -5.66 -8.85
CA LEU A 41 15.42 -6.66 -7.79
C LEU A 41 15.01 -6.07 -6.43
N PHE A 42 15.46 -4.84 -6.12
CA PHE A 42 15.10 -4.14 -4.90
C PHE A 42 13.58 -3.87 -4.82
N PHE A 43 12.98 -3.37 -5.89
CA PHE A 43 11.54 -3.18 -5.96
C PHE A 43 10.77 -4.49 -5.89
N SER A 44 11.24 -5.55 -6.55
CA SER A 44 10.66 -6.89 -6.44
C SER A 44 10.66 -7.37 -5.00
N MET A 45 11.78 -7.22 -4.29
CA MET A 45 11.89 -7.54 -2.87
C MET A 45 10.88 -6.75 -2.03
N ILE A 46 10.73 -5.45 -2.28
CA ILE A 46 9.75 -4.59 -1.59
C ILE A 46 8.32 -5.04 -1.88
N ILE A 47 8.00 -5.35 -3.15
CA ILE A 47 6.65 -5.76 -3.54
C ILE A 47 6.29 -7.09 -2.87
N ILE A 48 7.22 -8.05 -2.81
CA ILE A 48 7.01 -9.33 -2.14
C ILE A 48 6.85 -9.11 -0.63
N ALA A 49 7.70 -8.28 -0.02
CA ALA A 49 7.59 -7.94 1.40
C ALA A 49 6.25 -7.23 1.70
N ALA A 50 5.84 -6.28 0.86
CA ALA A 50 4.57 -5.60 1.00
C ALA A 50 3.40 -6.58 0.84
N THR A 51 3.37 -7.37 -0.22
CA THR A 51 2.26 -8.32 -0.45
C THR A 51 2.15 -9.39 0.64
N LEU A 52 3.27 -9.81 1.25
CA LEU A 52 3.26 -10.82 2.31
C LEU A 52 3.01 -10.24 3.72
N TYR A 53 3.62 -9.09 4.04
CA TYR A 53 3.61 -8.52 5.40
C TYR A 53 2.51 -7.47 5.61
N LEU A 54 2.19 -6.69 4.58
CA LEU A 54 1.17 -5.65 4.63
C LEU A 54 -0.24 -6.18 4.93
N PRO A 55 -0.75 -7.30 4.36
CA PRO A 55 -2.09 -7.77 4.69
C PRO A 55 -2.22 -8.19 6.17
N HIS A 56 -1.17 -8.79 6.74
CA HIS A 56 -1.14 -9.13 8.15
C HIS A 56 -1.19 -7.88 9.04
N HIS A 57 -0.43 -6.82 8.68
CA HIS A 57 -0.47 -5.53 9.37
C HIS A 57 -1.79 -4.78 9.21
N LEU A 58 -2.36 -4.78 8.00
CA LEU A 58 -3.67 -4.19 7.76
C LEU A 58 -4.76 -4.88 8.58
N ALA A 59 -4.77 -6.21 8.65
CA ALA A 59 -5.78 -6.94 9.42
C ALA A 59 -5.81 -6.53 10.90
N PHE A 60 -4.63 -6.34 11.51
CA PHE A 60 -4.52 -5.88 12.89
C PHE A 60 -5.04 -4.44 13.07
N VAL A 61 -4.63 -3.52 12.19
CA VAL A 61 -5.05 -2.11 12.24
C VAL A 61 -6.56 -1.97 11.97
N THR A 62 -7.09 -2.72 11.01
CA THR A 62 -8.52 -2.70 10.65
C THR A 62 -9.39 -3.26 11.76
N ASN A 63 -8.97 -4.34 12.45
CA ASN A 63 -9.73 -4.88 13.58
C ASN A 63 -9.85 -3.85 14.72
N ARG A 64 -8.76 -3.13 15.02
CA ARG A 64 -8.77 -2.04 16.00
C ARG A 64 -9.58 -0.82 15.52
N ALA A 65 -9.50 -0.48 14.24
CA ALA A 65 -10.31 0.60 13.66
C ALA A 65 -11.81 0.28 13.68
N SER A 66 -12.18 -0.99 13.48
CA SER A 66 -13.56 -1.46 13.57
C SER A 66 -14.17 -1.25 14.95
N PHE A 67 -13.37 -1.37 16.02
CA PHE A 67 -13.84 -1.07 17.38
C PHE A 67 -14.20 0.41 17.55
N TYR A 68 -13.45 1.34 16.96
CA TYR A 68 -13.80 2.76 17.02
C TYR A 68 -15.02 3.12 16.16
N TYR A 69 -15.21 2.40 15.04
CA TYR A 69 -16.36 2.62 14.16
C TYR A 69 -17.67 2.08 14.75
N ASN A 70 -17.65 0.87 15.33
CA ASN A 70 -18.84 0.21 15.89
C ASN A 70 -19.05 0.44 17.39
N GLY A 71 -18.02 0.94 18.08
CA GLY A 71 -18.01 1.17 19.53
C GLY A 71 -19.14 2.05 20.07
N PRO A 72 -19.53 3.19 19.45
CA PRO A 72 -20.56 4.05 20.03
C PRO A 72 -21.96 3.41 19.98
N GLU A 73 -22.26 2.57 18.99
CA GLU A 73 -23.56 1.89 18.87
C GLU A 73 -23.70 0.73 19.87
N ILE A 74 -22.67 -0.12 19.98
CA ILE A 74 -22.67 -1.29 20.89
C ILE A 74 -22.68 -0.84 22.35
N THR A 75 -21.93 0.22 22.68
CA THR A 75 -21.87 0.75 24.05
C THR A 75 -23.21 1.35 24.47
N LYS A 76 -23.89 2.09 23.58
CA LYS A 76 -25.23 2.64 23.87
C LYS A 76 -26.28 1.55 24.05
N ALA A 77 -26.28 0.53 23.18
CA ALA A 77 -27.21 -0.60 23.30
C ALA A 77 -26.99 -1.42 24.59
N THR A 78 -25.73 -1.60 25.00
CA THR A 78 -25.37 -2.31 26.24
C THR A 78 -25.76 -1.50 27.49
N VAL A 79 -25.60 -0.17 27.46
CA VAL A 79 -25.99 0.70 28.58
C VAL A 79 -27.53 0.77 28.71
N GLN A 80 -28.26 0.84 27.59
CA GLN A 80 -29.73 0.86 27.59
C GLN A 80 -30.33 -0.41 28.21
N SER A 81 -29.80 -1.60 27.89
CA SER A 81 -30.32 -2.86 28.43
C SER A 81 -30.01 -3.04 29.92
N LEU A 82 -28.88 -2.51 30.39
CA LEU A 82 -28.54 -2.51 31.82
C LEU A 82 -29.45 -1.59 32.63
N VAL A 83 -29.79 -0.40 32.10
CA VAL A 83 -30.73 0.54 32.74
C VAL A 83 -32.14 -0.06 32.82
N GLU A 84 -32.62 -0.70 31.76
CA GLU A 84 -33.95 -1.33 31.75
C GLU A 84 -34.04 -2.55 32.69
N SER A 85 -32.92 -3.25 32.91
CA SER A 85 -32.86 -4.35 33.88
C SER A 85 -32.84 -3.87 35.34
N SER A 86 -32.35 -2.65 35.62
CA SER A 86 -32.35 -2.07 36.97
C SER A 86 -33.68 -1.44 37.38
N ASP A 87 -34.53 -1.04 36.43
CA ASP A 87 -35.85 -0.48 36.71
C ASP A 87 -36.91 -1.57 37.03
N LEU A 88 -36.57 -2.86 36.85
CA LEU A 88 -37.44 -4.02 37.10
C LEU A 88 -37.20 -4.72 38.46
N THR A 89 -36.31 -4.19 39.31
CA THR A 89 -36.06 -4.64 40.71
C THR A 89 -36.31 -3.53 41.70
#